data_AF-A0A357Y9C0-F1
#
_entry.id   AF-A0A357Y9C0-F1
#
_cell.length_a   1.000
_cell.length_b   1.000
_cell.length_c   1.000
_cell.angle_alpha   90.00
_cell.angle_beta   90.00
_cell.angle_gamma   90.00
#
_symmetry.space_group_name_H-M   'P 1'
#
loop_
_entity.id
_entity.type
_entity.pdbx_description
1 polymer ?
#
loop_
_entity_poly.entity_id
_entity_poly.type
_entity_poly.pdbx_seq_one_letter_code
_entity_poly.pdbx_strand_id
1 'polypeptide(L)' 'MSERINITLPPKTVRLLERAAPKGTRSRLIAEAVEHYLRSLGRKNIRARLKEGAIKQAGRDRTLAEEWLLIDKRE' A
#
# COMPACT_ATOMS: atom_id res chain seq x y z
N MET A 1 14.04 -1.85 19.33
CA MET A 1 15.51 -1.89 19.11
C MET A 1 15.85 -0.97 17.95
N SER A 2 16.99 -0.27 17.99
CA SER A 2 17.43 0.65 16.95
C SER A 2 18.77 0.20 16.38
N GLU A 3 18.83 0.02 15.07
CA GLU A 3 20.06 -0.31 14.34
C GLU A 3 20.62 0.95 13.68
N ARG A 4 21.93 1.18 13.81
CA ARG A 4 22.60 2.34 13.21
C ARG A 4 23.22 1.92 11.88
N ILE A 5 22.71 2.50 10.80
CA ILE A 5 23.20 2.29 9.44
C ILE A 5 23.74 3.61 8.85
N ASN A 6 24.76 3.51 7.99
CA ASN A 6 25.25 4.64 7.20
C ASN A 6 24.57 4.60 5.83
N ILE A 7 23.88 5.68 5.45
CA ILE A 7 23.19 5.78 4.16
C ILE A 7 23.60 7.06 3.43
N THR A 8 23.78 6.95 2.11
CA THR A 8 24.03 8.11 1.25
C THR A 8 22.70 8.60 0.70
N LEU A 9 22.35 9.85 0.98
CA LEU A 9 21.13 10.48 0.49
C LEU A 9 21.47 11.64 -0.45
N PRO A 10 20.64 11.90 -1.48
CA PRO A 10 20.80 13.08 -2.31
C PRO A 10 20.79 14.36 -1.47
N PRO A 11 21.61 15.38 -1.82
CA PRO A 11 21.73 16.61 -1.03
C PRO A 11 20.39 17.35 -0.88
N LYS A 12 19.51 17.27 -1.89
CA LYS A 12 18.15 17.81 -1.83
C LYS A 12 17.32 17.14 -0.72
N THR A 13 17.42 15.83 -0.59
CA THR A 13 16.71 15.04 0.44
C THR A 13 17.23 15.36 1.82
N VAL A 14 18.56 15.49 1.98
CA VAL A 14 19.18 15.91 3.24
C VAL A 14 18.64 17.27 3.68
N ARG A 15 18.61 18.27 2.78
CA ARG A 15 18.06 19.60 3.08
C ARG A 15 16.59 19.56 3.51
N LEU A 16 15.77 18.70 2.89
CA LEU A 16 14.38 18.51 3.28
C LEU A 16 14.28 17.89 4.68
N LEU A 17 15.12 16.90 4.97
CA LEU A 17 15.22 16.26 6.28
C LEU A 17 15.64 17.26 7.36
N GLU A 18 16.58 18.14 7.06
CA GLU A 18 17.02 19.20 7.99
C GLU A 18 15.93 20.23 8.28
N ARG A 19 15.10 20.56 7.28
CA ARG A 19 13.93 21.45 7.45
C ARG A 19 12.81 20.80 8.24
N ALA A 20 12.52 19.52 7.97
CA ALA A 20 11.39 18.81 8.57
C ALA A 20 11.68 18.30 9.99
N ALA A 21 12.96 18.01 10.29
CA ALA A 21 13.38 17.41 11.56
C ALA A 21 14.66 18.10 12.08
N PRO A 22 14.53 19.19 12.86
CA PRO A 22 15.66 19.72 13.60
C PRO A 22 16.18 18.70 14.64
N LYS A 23 17.49 18.80 14.92
CA LYS A 23 18.36 17.87 15.69
C LYS A 23 17.68 16.76 16.50
N GLY A 24 18.11 15.52 16.26
CA GLY A 24 17.74 14.32 17.04
C GLY A 24 16.52 13.56 16.51
N THR A 25 15.69 14.17 15.66
CA THR A 25 14.46 13.54 15.12
C THR A 25 14.63 12.96 13.70
N ARG A 26 15.81 13.10 13.07
CA ARG A 26 16.09 12.63 11.71
C ARG A 26 15.84 11.13 11.53
N SER A 27 16.35 10.30 12.43
CA SER A 27 16.17 8.84 12.37
C SER A 27 14.72 8.42 12.54
N ARG A 28 13.97 9.11 13.41
CA ARG A 28 12.54 8.86 13.61
C ARG A 28 11.74 9.23 12.36
N LEU A 29 12.02 10.39 11.76
CA LEU A 29 11.36 10.84 10.54
C LEU A 29 11.66 9.90 9.36
N ILE A 30 12.89 9.40 9.25
CA ILE A 30 13.24 8.39 8.22
C ILE A 30 12.45 7.09 8.46
N ALA A 31 12.37 6.61 9.71
CA ALA A 31 11.62 5.39 10.03
C ALA A 31 10.13 5.52 9.68
N GLU A 32 9.50 6.63 10.08
CA GLU A 32 8.09 6.92 9.77
C GLU A 32 7.85 7.04 8.26
N ALA A 33 8.77 7.68 7.52
CA ALA A 33 8.68 7.80 6.07
C ALA A 33 8.79 6.45 5.36
N VAL A 34 9.71 5.58 5.79
CA VAL A 34 9.87 4.22 5.24
C VAL A 34 8.62 3.39 5.51
N GLU A 35 8.11 3.41 6.73
CA GLU A 35 6.89 2.67 7.09
C GLU A 35 5.68 3.16 6.29
N HIS A 36 5.50 4.47 6.19
CA HIS A 36 4.44 5.06 5.37
C HIS A 36 4.56 4.66 3.89
N TYR A 37 5.77 4.73 3.34
CA TYR A 37 6.02 4.37 1.94
C TYR A 37 5.70 2.89 1.68
N LEU A 38 6.15 1.98 2.54
CA LEU A 38 5.87 0.56 2.43
C LEU A 38 4.38 0.23 2.59
N ARG A 39 3.69 0.85 3.56
CA ARG A 39 2.23 0.73 3.71
C ARG A 39 1.49 1.21 2.46
N SER A 40 1.95 2.30 1.86
CA SER A 40 1.36 2.85 0.63
C SER A 40 1.57 1.95 -0.59
N LEU A 41 2.76 1.37 -0.73
CA LEU A 41 3.09 0.40 -1.78
C LEU A 41 2.27 -0.88 -1.64
N GLY A 42 2.16 -1.42 -0.41
CA GLY A 42 1.35 -2.59 -0.11
C GLY A 42 -0.11 -2.37 -0.53
N ARG A 43 -0.71 -1.22 -0.18
CA ARG A 43 -2.08 -0.88 -0.59
C ARG A 43 -2.26 -0.78 -2.11
N LYS A 44 -1.29 -0.19 -2.82
CA LYS A 44 -1.33 -0.13 -4.30
C LYS A 44 -1.26 -1.52 -4.92
N ASN A 45 -0.37 -2.38 -4.42
CA ASN A 45 -0.21 -3.73 -4.93
C ASN A 45 -1.44 -4.61 -4.64
N ILE A 46 -1.99 -4.52 -3.42
CA ILE A 46 -3.24 -5.21 -3.05
C ILE A 46 -4.39 -4.75 -3.94
N ARG A 47 -4.53 -3.44 -4.19
CA ARG A 47 -5.58 -2.92 -5.09
C ARG A 47 -5.43 -3.44 -6.51
N ALA A 48 -4.20 -3.52 -7.03
CA ALA A 48 -3.93 -4.08 -8.34
C ALA A 48 -4.32 -5.56 -8.41
N ARG A 49 -3.91 -6.37 -7.42
CA ARG A 49 -4.24 -7.80 -7.33
C ARG A 49 -5.75 -8.06 -7.16
N LEU A 50 -6.45 -7.23 -6.38
CA LEU A 50 -7.91 -7.31 -6.25
C LEU A 50 -8.61 -7.03 -7.58
N LYS A 51 -8.16 -6.01 -8.32
CA LYS A 51 -8.70 -5.70 -9.65
C LYS A 51 -8.48 -6.85 -10.62
N GLU A 52 -7.27 -7.41 -10.65
CA GLU A 52 -6.93 -8.55 -11.49
C GLU A 52 -7.77 -9.79 -11.14
N GLY A 53 -7.92 -10.10 -9.85
CA GLY A 53 -8.77 -11.19 -9.38
C GLY A 53 -10.24 -11.02 -9.79
N ALA A 54 -10.80 -9.82 -9.63
CA ALA A 54 -12.17 -9.51 -10.03
C ALA A 54 -12.38 -9.68 -11.55
N ILE A 55 -11.43 -9.23 -12.37
CA ILE A 55 -11.50 -9.41 -13.83
C ILE A 55 -11.42 -10.89 -14.19
N LYS A 56 -10.49 -11.63 -13.60
CA LYS A 56 -10.29 -13.06 -13.88
C LYS A 56 -11.53 -13.88 -13.50
N GLN A 57 -12.19 -13.52 -12.41
CA GLN A 57 -13.33 -14.26 -11.88
C GLN A 57 -14.70 -13.78 -12.40
N ALA A 58 -14.74 -12.66 -13.14
CA ALA A 58 -15.98 -12.01 -13.58
C ALA A 58 -16.96 -12.96 -14.28
N GLY A 59 -16.47 -13.87 -15.14
CA GLY A 59 -17.34 -14.82 -15.84
C GLY A 59 -18.04 -15.78 -14.88
N ARG A 60 -17.28 -16.40 -13.96
CA ARG A 60 -17.83 -17.31 -12.96
C ARG A 60 -18.77 -16.58 -12.00
N ASP A 61 -18.38 -15.38 -11.54
CA ASP A 61 -19.18 -14.60 -10.60
C ASP A 61 -20.51 -14.17 -11.24
N ARG A 62 -20.51 -13.88 -12.54
CA ARG A 62 -21.72 -13.59 -13.31
C ARG A 62 -22.63 -14.82 -13.41
N THR A 63 -22.10 -15.98 -13.79
CA THR A 63 -22.88 -17.22 -13.88
C THR A 63 -23.50 -17.58 -12.52
N LEU A 64 -22.71 -17.48 -11.44
CA LEU A 64 -23.21 -17.72 -10.09
C LEU A 64 -24.33 -16.72 -9.72
N ALA A 65 -24.17 -15.44 -10.02
CA ALA A 65 -25.21 -14.44 -9.75
C ALA A 65 -26.50 -14.72 -10.55
N GLU A 66 -26.39 -15.15 -11.80
CA GLU A 66 -27.53 -15.54 -12.64
C GLU A 66 -28.24 -16.78 -12.07
N GLU A 67 -27.49 -17.79 -11.61
CA GLU A 67 -28.04 -18.99 -10.96
C GLU A 67 -28.79 -18.65 -9.66
N TRP A 68 -28.24 -17.78 -8.81
CA TRP A 68 -28.85 -17.38 -7.54
C TRP A 68 -30.10 -16.51 -7.76
N LEU A 69 -30.09 -15.61 -8.76
CA LEU A 69 -31.24 -14.79 -9.10
C LEU A 69 -32.47 -15.65 -9.50
N LEU A 70 -32.24 -16.81 -10.10
CA LEU A 70 -33.31 -17.75 -10.46
C LEU A 70 -33.94 -18.42 -9.23
N ILE A 71 -33.23 -18.51 -8.12
CA ILE A 71 -33.71 -19.07 -6.87
C ILE A 71 -34.50 -18.00 -6.11
N ASP A 72 -33.95 -16.79 -5.96
CA ASP A 72 -34.61 -15.68 -5.26
C ASP A 72 -35.96 -15.28 -5.88
N LYS A 73 -36.10 -15.39 -7.22
CA LYS A 73 -37.35 -15.06 -7.92
C LYS A 73 -38.45 -16.13 -7.79
N ARG A 74 -38.17 -17.26 -7.15
CA ARG A 74 -39.13 -18.37 -6.96
C ARG A 74 -39.79 -18.37 -5.57
N GLU A 75 -39.40 -17.44 -4.70
CA GLU A 75 -40.10 -17.09 -3.45
C GLU A 75 -41.09 -15.93 -3.67
#